data_AF-A0ABC8VRD5-F1
#
_entry.id   AF-A0ABC8VRD5-F1
#
_cell.length_a   1.000
_cell.length_b   1.000
_cell.length_c   1.000
_cell.angle_alpha   90.00
_cell.angle_beta   90.00
_cell.angle_gamma   90.00
#
_symmetry.space_group_name_H-M   'P 1'
#
loop_
_entity.id
_entity.type
_entity.pdbx_description
1 polymer ?
#
loop_
_entity_poly.entity_id
_entity_poly.type
_entity_poly.pdbx_seq_one_letter_code
_entity_poly.pdbx_strand_id
1 'polypeptide(L)'
;MLRARGAAAALLRLAGAGASAQSGAAPPLARAAFTRGFLGKKVNKEAIEKEKARLKEEIGRGYFEDIAEIRKNNGKIAAASKVIIPEVDAVKFPELTVESPDGGALHLPLAVPAPQDQGSEAADGVTPEAGDDVTPDASLVCLSFRASSQKMAESWSSPFLDAFGADKNIHVYEVSFIDSWLLSVNPVKRAFLKVMRKSNNPQRHVVYAFGDHYDFRKKLQIVNLLTGYIYLIDRQGRIRWQGFGSATQEELLSLTASTSILLDGK
;
A
#
# COMPACT_ATOMS: atom_id res chain seq x y z
N MET A 1 6.48 -3.22 -28.77
CA MET A 1 5.55 -2.14 -28.35
C MET A 1 4.22 -2.34 -29.08
N LEU A 2 3.07 -1.97 -28.49
CA LEU A 2 1.70 -2.05 -29.05
C LEU A 2 0.89 -3.36 -28.91
N ARG A 3 0.84 -4.01 -27.73
CA ARG A 3 -0.27 -4.95 -27.41
C ARG A 3 -0.86 -4.88 -26.00
N ALA A 4 -0.21 -4.21 -25.05
CA ALA A 4 -0.64 -4.18 -23.65
C ALA A 4 -1.62 -3.04 -23.26
N ARG A 5 -1.97 -2.13 -24.19
CA ARG A 5 -2.87 -0.99 -23.89
C ARG A 5 -4.36 -1.32 -24.03
N GLY A 6 -4.72 -2.44 -24.66
CA GLY A 6 -6.11 -2.81 -24.94
C GLY A 6 -6.86 -3.48 -23.77
N ALA A 7 -6.19 -4.34 -23.00
CA ALA A 7 -6.86 -5.16 -22.00
C ALA A 7 -7.32 -4.37 -20.76
N ALA A 8 -6.53 -3.39 -20.32
CA ALA A 8 -6.88 -2.54 -19.18
C ALA A 8 -8.05 -1.58 -19.50
N ALA A 9 -8.16 -1.11 -20.75
CA ALA A 9 -9.26 -0.25 -21.19
C ALA A 9 -10.58 -1.02 -21.36
N ALA A 10 -10.52 -2.32 -21.66
CA ALA A 10 -11.70 -3.18 -21.82
C ALA A 10 -12.38 -3.48 -20.47
N LEU A 11 -11.60 -3.67 -19.41
CA LEU A 11 -12.15 -3.92 -18.06
C LEU A 11 -12.76 -2.65 -17.43
N LEU A 12 -12.27 -1.46 -17.78
CA LEU A 12 -12.86 -0.18 -17.32
C LEU A 12 -14.12 0.23 -18.09
N ARG A 13 -14.32 -0.25 -19.34
CA ARG A 13 -15.51 0.09 -20.14
C ARG A 13 -16.78 -0.69 -19.77
N LEU A 14 -16.65 -1.81 -19.05
CA LEU A 14 -17.82 -2.55 -18.55
C LEU A 14 -18.43 -1.96 -17.27
N ALA A 15 -17.78 -0.98 -16.65
CA ALA A 15 -18.30 -0.31 -15.45
C ALA A 15 -19.06 1.01 -15.74
N GLY A 16 -19.22 1.40 -17.02
CA GLY A 16 -19.64 2.77 -17.39
C GLY A 16 -20.80 2.91 -18.38
N ALA A 17 -21.59 1.87 -18.64
CA ALA A 17 -22.71 1.96 -19.59
C ALA A 17 -24.04 1.66 -18.92
N GLY A 18 -24.68 2.70 -18.37
CA GLY A 18 -26.05 2.63 -17.89
C GLY A 18 -26.70 4.01 -17.93
N ALA A 19 -27.26 4.40 -19.08
CA ALA A 19 -28.43 5.28 -19.21
C ALA A 19 -28.69 5.66 -20.67
N SER A 20 -29.70 5.03 -21.29
CA SER A 20 -30.60 5.74 -22.21
C SER A 20 -31.87 4.90 -22.42
N ALA A 21 -32.99 5.40 -21.91
CA ALA A 21 -34.32 4.87 -22.10
C ALA A 21 -34.89 5.33 -23.46
N GLN A 22 -35.71 4.49 -24.11
CA GLN A 22 -36.88 4.90 -24.89
C GLN A 22 -37.84 3.73 -25.13
N SER A 23 -39.08 4.10 -25.44
CA SER A 23 -40.36 3.52 -25.08
C SER A 23 -40.95 2.45 -26.03
N GLY A 24 -41.80 1.57 -25.49
CA GLY A 24 -42.73 0.74 -26.26
C GLY A 24 -43.72 0.03 -25.32
N ALA A 25 -45.02 0.08 -25.64
CA ALA A 25 -46.14 -0.34 -24.79
C ALA A 25 -46.53 -1.84 -24.94
N ALA A 26 -46.84 -2.46 -23.79
CA ALA A 26 -47.76 -3.57 -23.38
C ALA A 26 -48.16 -4.71 -24.36
N PRO A 27 -48.39 -5.98 -23.89
CA PRO A 27 -49.59 -6.33 -23.08
C PRO A 27 -49.35 -7.39 -21.95
N PRO A 28 -50.39 -7.76 -21.14
CA PRO A 28 -50.23 -8.24 -19.76
C PRO A 28 -50.24 -9.77 -19.66
N LEU A 29 -49.69 -10.31 -18.56
CA LEU A 29 -50.17 -11.47 -17.77
C LEU A 29 -49.01 -12.13 -17.01
N ALA A 30 -48.97 -11.90 -15.68
CA ALA A 30 -48.65 -12.89 -14.65
C ALA A 30 -48.54 -12.15 -13.30
N ARG A 31 -49.57 -12.28 -12.46
CA ARG A 31 -49.57 -11.75 -11.10
C ARG A 31 -48.53 -12.49 -10.27
N ALA A 32 -47.75 -11.69 -9.54
CA ALA A 32 -46.72 -12.09 -8.61
C ALA A 32 -47.22 -13.00 -7.48
N ALA A 33 -46.41 -13.98 -7.14
CA ALA A 33 -46.32 -14.55 -5.80
C ALA A 33 -44.88 -15.00 -5.55
N PHE A 34 -43.97 -14.05 -5.33
CA PHE A 34 -42.72 -14.33 -4.65
C PHE A 34 -42.74 -13.58 -3.33
N THR A 35 -43.04 -14.34 -2.27
CA THR A 35 -43.06 -13.87 -0.89
C THR A 35 -41.70 -13.26 -0.55
N ARG A 36 -41.74 -12.00 -0.10
CA ARG A 36 -40.62 -11.32 0.55
C ARG A 36 -40.17 -12.14 1.76
N GLY A 37 -39.12 -12.93 1.60
CA GLY A 37 -38.30 -13.40 2.71
C GLY A 37 -37.18 -12.40 2.95
N PHE A 38 -37.44 -11.36 3.73
CA PHE A 38 -36.40 -10.43 4.14
C PHE A 38 -36.53 -10.08 5.63
N LEU A 39 -35.36 -10.06 6.27
CA LEU A 39 -34.97 -9.20 7.38
C LEU A 39 -35.01 -9.80 8.80
N GLY A 40 -33.82 -10.21 9.25
CA GLY A 40 -33.52 -10.49 10.65
C GLY A 40 -32.02 -10.49 10.97
N LYS A 41 -31.17 -9.78 10.20
CA LYS A 41 -29.79 -9.51 10.66
C LYS A 41 -29.81 -8.20 11.42
N LYS A 42 -29.61 -8.28 12.74
CA LYS A 42 -29.45 -7.13 13.63
C LYS A 42 -28.40 -6.20 13.03
N VAL A 43 -28.86 -5.07 12.53
CA VAL A 43 -28.01 -3.98 12.07
C VAL A 43 -27.35 -3.39 13.31
N ASN A 44 -26.04 -3.57 13.45
CA ASN A 44 -25.28 -3.04 14.58
C ASN A 44 -25.15 -1.51 14.40
N LYS A 45 -25.99 -0.75 15.12
CA LYS A 45 -26.10 0.71 14.98
C LYS A 45 -24.77 1.42 15.24
N GLU A 46 -23.99 0.93 16.20
CA GLU A 46 -22.66 1.48 16.53
C GLU A 46 -21.67 1.30 15.39
N ALA A 47 -21.69 0.14 14.71
CA ALA A 47 -20.86 -0.09 13.54
C ALA A 47 -21.27 0.83 12.38
N ILE A 48 -22.57 1.07 12.19
CA ILE A 48 -23.06 2.02 11.18
C ILE A 48 -22.68 3.46 11.54
N GLU A 49 -22.75 3.86 12.79
CA GLU A 49 -22.38 5.21 13.21
C GLU A 49 -20.87 5.44 13.11
N LYS A 50 -20.06 4.43 13.47
CA LYS A 50 -18.60 4.45 13.25
C LYS A 50 -18.27 4.56 11.76
N GLU A 51 -18.92 3.77 10.92
CA GLU A 51 -18.76 3.86 9.46
C GLU A 51 -19.24 5.20 8.90
N LYS A 52 -20.35 5.74 9.39
CA LYS A 52 -20.82 7.08 9.00
C LYS A 52 -19.85 8.18 9.43
N ALA A 53 -19.27 8.10 10.61
CA ALA A 53 -18.27 9.05 11.08
C ALA A 53 -16.99 8.95 10.23
N ARG A 54 -16.54 7.73 9.91
CA ARG A 54 -15.42 7.47 9.00
C ARG A 54 -15.67 8.04 7.60
N LEU A 55 -16.82 7.70 7.00
CA LEU A 55 -17.22 8.22 5.70
C LEU A 55 -17.34 9.74 5.72
N LYS A 56 -17.84 10.34 6.81
CA LYS A 56 -17.92 11.80 6.95
C LYS A 56 -16.55 12.45 7.03
N GLU A 57 -15.56 11.82 7.65
CA GLU A 57 -14.17 12.29 7.68
C GLU A 57 -13.50 12.13 6.30
N GLU A 58 -13.69 10.99 5.63
CA GLU A 58 -13.18 10.74 4.28
C GLU A 58 -13.83 11.63 3.22
N ILE A 59 -15.12 11.95 3.36
CA ILE A 59 -15.87 12.85 2.47
C ILE A 59 -15.61 14.33 2.84
N GLY A 60 -15.28 14.60 4.10
CA GLY A 60 -15.02 15.94 4.63
C GLY A 60 -13.76 16.58 4.07
N ARG A 61 -12.77 15.76 3.70
CA ARG A 61 -11.57 16.21 2.99
C ARG A 61 -11.70 15.80 1.52
N GLY A 62 -12.50 16.58 0.81
CA GLY A 62 -12.96 16.21 -0.53
C GLY A 62 -11.78 15.93 -1.47
N TYR A 63 -11.95 14.96 -2.37
CA TYR A 63 -11.07 14.67 -3.51
C TYR A 63 -10.55 15.93 -4.25
N PHE A 64 -11.32 17.02 -4.21
CA PHE A 64 -10.95 18.33 -4.75
C PHE A 64 -9.88 19.07 -3.91
N GLU A 65 -9.86 18.91 -2.60
CA GLU A 65 -8.81 19.44 -1.71
C GLU A 65 -7.49 18.73 -1.96
N ASP A 66 -7.48 17.40 -2.09
CA ASP A 66 -6.28 16.63 -2.45
C ASP A 66 -5.70 17.09 -3.80
N ILE A 67 -6.57 17.34 -4.78
CA ILE A 67 -6.18 17.89 -6.09
C ILE A 67 -5.68 19.32 -5.97
N ALA A 68 -6.34 20.17 -5.17
CA ALA A 68 -5.93 21.56 -4.97
C ALA A 68 -4.57 21.64 -4.26
N GLU A 69 -4.31 20.79 -3.27
CA GLU A 69 -3.05 20.70 -2.54
C GLU A 69 -1.90 20.26 -3.45
N ILE A 70 -2.12 19.20 -4.25
CA ILE A 70 -1.17 18.76 -5.29
C ILE A 70 -0.94 19.87 -6.33
N ARG A 71 -2.00 20.54 -6.80
CA ARG A 71 -1.87 21.60 -7.80
C ARG A 71 -1.14 22.83 -7.26
N LYS A 72 -1.32 23.16 -5.97
CA LYS A 72 -0.67 24.29 -5.31
C LYS A 72 0.80 24.04 -5.03
N ASN A 73 1.16 22.80 -4.70
CA ASN A 73 2.51 22.44 -4.28
C ASN A 73 3.28 21.61 -5.33
N ASN A 74 2.92 21.71 -6.62
CA ASN A 74 3.55 20.94 -7.72
C ASN A 74 3.59 19.41 -7.48
N GLY A 75 2.63 18.87 -6.74
CA GLY A 75 2.49 17.44 -6.45
C GLY A 75 3.15 16.96 -5.16
N LYS A 76 3.73 17.86 -4.35
CA LYS A 76 4.33 17.53 -3.05
C LYS A 76 3.43 17.98 -1.89
N ILE A 77 3.24 17.13 -0.88
CA ILE A 77 2.47 17.51 0.33
C ILE A 77 3.38 18.26 1.32
N ALA A 78 4.63 17.83 1.43
CA ALA A 78 5.66 18.46 2.25
C ALA A 78 7.04 18.24 1.61
N ALA A 79 8.05 18.97 2.08
CA ALA A 79 9.45 18.70 1.73
C ALA A 79 9.91 17.40 2.38
N ALA A 80 10.76 16.64 1.70
CA ALA A 80 11.39 15.46 2.29
C ALA A 80 12.32 15.84 3.46
N SER A 81 12.61 14.87 4.32
CA SER A 81 13.60 15.03 5.38
C SER A 81 14.95 15.43 4.78
N LYS A 82 15.56 16.48 5.34
CA LYS A 82 16.89 16.94 4.89
C LYS A 82 18.02 16.14 5.51
N VAL A 83 17.78 15.61 6.72
CA VAL A 83 18.75 14.87 7.54
C VAL A 83 18.04 13.65 8.11
N ILE A 84 18.83 12.61 8.39
CA ILE A 84 18.37 11.40 9.08
C ILE A 84 17.74 11.72 10.44
N ILE A 85 16.61 11.09 10.72
CA ILE A 85 15.89 11.20 11.99
C ILE A 85 16.69 10.42 13.06
N PRO A 86 17.05 11.07 14.18
CA PRO A 86 17.70 10.40 15.30
C PRO A 86 16.85 9.26 15.87
N GLU A 87 17.49 8.24 16.44
CA GLU A 87 16.79 7.06 16.96
C GLU A 87 15.78 7.35 18.06
N VAL A 88 16.03 8.40 18.85
CA VAL A 88 15.17 8.83 19.95
C VAL A 88 13.84 9.43 19.47
N ASP A 89 13.83 10.00 18.26
CA ASP A 89 12.66 10.65 17.66
C ASP A 89 12.02 9.77 16.58
N ALA A 90 12.65 8.64 16.25
CA ALA A 90 12.23 7.77 15.17
C ALA A 90 10.95 7.00 15.55
N VAL A 91 9.90 7.19 14.76
CA VAL A 91 8.62 6.51 14.94
C VAL A 91 8.68 5.10 14.34
N LYS A 92 8.08 4.12 15.00
CA LYS A 92 7.99 2.75 14.48
C LYS A 92 7.04 2.70 13.28
N PHE A 93 7.47 2.07 12.18
CA PHE A 93 6.61 1.83 11.03
C PHE A 93 5.47 0.87 11.45
N PRO A 94 4.20 1.22 11.20
CA PRO A 94 3.08 0.35 11.56
C PRO A 94 3.14 -0.97 10.82
N GLU A 95 2.66 -2.02 11.46
CA GLU A 95 2.57 -3.33 10.81
C GLU A 95 1.64 -3.28 9.59
N LEU A 96 2.12 -3.83 8.48
CA LEU A 96 1.40 -3.89 7.21
C LEU A 96 1.57 -5.27 6.58
N THR A 97 0.45 -5.97 6.40
CA THR A 97 0.42 -7.22 5.65
C THR A 97 0.34 -6.93 4.16
N VAL A 98 1.30 -7.44 3.40
CA VAL A 98 1.40 -7.27 1.95
C VAL A 98 1.53 -8.62 1.26
N GLU A 99 1.09 -8.72 0.02
CA GLU A 99 1.22 -9.95 -0.77
C GLU A 99 2.06 -9.73 -2.03
N SER A 100 2.90 -10.71 -2.33
CA SER A 100 3.75 -10.70 -3.52
C SER A 100 3.08 -11.44 -4.70
N PRO A 101 3.25 -10.97 -5.95
CA PRO A 101 2.96 -11.77 -7.16
C PRO A 101 3.70 -13.10 -7.22
N ASP A 102 4.84 -13.21 -6.54
CA ASP A 102 5.63 -14.45 -6.47
C ASP A 102 5.01 -15.48 -5.53
N GLY A 103 3.96 -15.11 -4.79
CA GLY A 103 3.33 -15.90 -3.76
C GLY A 103 3.88 -15.57 -2.38
N GLY A 104 3.05 -15.77 -1.36
CA GLY A 104 3.40 -15.47 0.03
C GLY A 104 2.86 -14.12 0.51
N ALA A 105 2.41 -14.12 1.76
CA ALA A 105 2.14 -12.90 2.51
C ALA A 105 3.40 -12.53 3.30
N LEU A 106 3.75 -11.24 3.28
CA LEU A 106 4.88 -10.65 3.99
C LEU A 106 4.32 -9.63 4.99
N HIS A 107 4.96 -9.52 6.15
CA HIS A 107 4.66 -8.48 7.13
C HIS A 107 5.77 -7.43 7.09
N LEU A 108 5.40 -6.17 6.86
CA LEU A 108 6.31 -5.03 6.95
C LEU A 108 6.09 -4.29 8.28
N PRO A 109 7.14 -3.82 8.95
CA PRO A 109 8.56 -4.00 8.61
C PRO A 109 9.03 -5.44 8.93
N LEU A 110 10.06 -5.94 8.23
CA LEU A 110 10.67 -7.25 8.48
C LEU A 110 11.51 -7.31 9.77
N ALA A 111 11.16 -6.49 10.76
CA ALA A 111 11.91 -6.41 11.99
C ALA A 111 11.82 -7.71 12.78
N VAL A 112 12.94 -8.10 13.39
CA VAL A 112 12.98 -9.17 14.38
C VAL A 112 11.93 -8.87 15.46
N PRO A 113 10.97 -9.77 15.75
CA PRO A 113 10.06 -9.57 16.87
C PRO A 113 10.91 -9.43 18.13
N ALA A 114 10.69 -8.37 18.90
CA ALA A 114 11.37 -8.17 20.17
C ALA A 114 11.24 -9.43 21.03
N PRO A 115 12.27 -9.85 21.80
CA PRO A 115 12.13 -10.96 22.72
C PRO A 115 10.98 -10.65 23.68
N GLN A 116 9.88 -11.39 23.55
CA GLN A 116 8.85 -11.39 24.56
C GLN A 116 9.37 -12.27 25.69
N ASP A 117 9.81 -11.65 26.78
CA ASP A 117 10.05 -12.32 28.06
C ASP A 117 8.72 -12.89 28.57
N GLN A 118 8.36 -14.09 28.15
CA GLN A 118 7.41 -14.96 28.87
C GLN A 118 7.89 -16.40 28.74
N GLY A 119 8.49 -16.90 29.83
CA GLY A 119 8.79 -18.31 29.97
C GLY A 119 7.53 -19.15 30.05
N SER A 120 7.50 -20.26 29.31
CA SER A 120 7.12 -21.59 29.80
C SER A 120 7.18 -22.62 28.67
N GLU A 121 8.17 -23.50 28.78
CA GLU A 121 8.20 -24.95 28.53
C GLU A 121 7.76 -25.56 27.19
N ALA A 122 8.52 -26.58 26.82
CA ALA A 122 8.60 -27.26 25.54
C ALA A 122 7.42 -28.19 25.21
N ALA A 123 7.13 -28.34 23.91
CA ALA A 123 6.94 -29.64 23.26
C ALA A 123 6.89 -29.53 21.73
N ASP A 124 7.62 -30.44 21.07
CA ASP A 124 7.53 -30.92 19.68
C ASP A 124 7.75 -29.96 18.50
N GLY A 125 9.00 -29.92 18.00
CA GLY A 125 9.40 -30.98 17.07
C GLY A 125 8.90 -30.93 15.62
N VAL A 126 8.84 -29.75 14.98
CA VAL A 126 9.04 -29.62 13.52
C VAL A 126 9.75 -28.29 13.27
N THR A 127 11.07 -28.34 13.03
CA THR A 127 11.83 -27.24 12.44
C THR A 127 11.37 -27.04 10.99
N PRO A 128 10.75 -25.92 10.61
CA PRO A 128 10.83 -25.50 9.23
C PRO A 128 12.27 -25.04 9.02
N GLU A 129 12.98 -25.65 8.08
CA GLU A 129 14.34 -25.25 7.71
C GLU A 129 14.36 -23.75 7.41
N ALA A 130 14.96 -23.00 8.32
CA ALA A 130 15.16 -21.57 8.21
C ALA A 130 16.15 -21.31 7.08
N GLY A 131 15.64 -21.10 5.88
CA GLY A 131 16.41 -20.50 4.80
C GLY A 131 16.76 -19.08 5.22
N ASP A 132 17.98 -18.88 5.71
CA ASP A 132 18.74 -17.63 5.79
C ASP A 132 17.90 -16.34 5.63
N ASP A 133 17.00 -16.06 6.58
CA ASP A 133 16.14 -14.87 6.54
C ASP A 133 16.95 -13.69 7.08
N VAL A 134 17.87 -13.20 6.24
CA VAL A 134 18.70 -12.03 6.54
C VAL A 134 17.79 -10.82 6.58
N THR A 135 17.42 -10.39 7.78
CA THR A 135 16.70 -9.12 7.97
C THR A 135 17.56 -7.99 7.41
N PRO A 136 17.04 -7.17 6.48
CA PRO A 136 17.80 -6.10 5.86
C PRO A 136 18.24 -5.06 6.87
N ASP A 137 19.39 -4.44 6.62
CA ASP A 137 19.93 -3.39 7.48
C ASP A 137 19.19 -2.07 7.31
N ALA A 138 18.77 -1.81 6.07
CA ALA A 138 17.89 -0.73 5.71
C ALA A 138 16.90 -1.19 4.64
N SER A 139 15.67 -0.72 4.74
CA SER A 139 14.64 -0.97 3.74
C SER A 139 14.02 0.34 3.29
N LEU A 140 13.93 0.55 1.97
CA LEU A 140 13.15 1.64 1.41
C LEU A 140 11.74 1.16 1.14
N VAL A 141 10.75 1.77 1.78
CA VAL A 141 9.33 1.44 1.59
C VAL A 141 8.65 2.59 0.86
N CYS A 142 8.19 2.32 -0.36
CA CYS A 142 7.47 3.27 -1.20
C CYS A 142 5.98 2.89 -1.23
N LEU A 143 5.14 3.70 -0.62
CA LEU A 143 3.70 3.51 -0.55
C LEU A 143 2.99 4.25 -1.69
N SER A 144 2.10 3.55 -2.39
CA SER A 144 1.29 4.09 -3.47
C SER A 144 -0.17 3.68 -3.32
N PHE A 145 -1.06 4.66 -3.15
CA PHE A 145 -2.50 4.42 -3.00
C PHE A 145 -3.26 4.52 -4.32
N ARG A 146 -2.69 5.20 -5.32
CA ARG A 146 -3.28 5.32 -6.66
C ARG A 146 -2.24 5.09 -7.76
N ALA A 147 -2.71 4.79 -8.96
CA ALA A 147 -1.84 4.65 -10.13
C ALA A 147 -1.01 5.92 -10.43
N SER A 148 -1.50 7.12 -10.05
CA SER A 148 -0.75 8.37 -10.19
C SER A 148 0.47 8.45 -9.27
N SER A 149 0.38 7.89 -8.05
CA SER A 149 1.47 7.90 -7.07
C SER A 149 2.52 6.83 -7.37
N GLN A 150 2.17 5.79 -8.14
CA GLN A 150 3.12 4.73 -8.50
C GLN A 150 4.33 5.28 -9.26
N LYS A 151 4.11 6.17 -10.24
CA LYS A 151 5.22 6.83 -10.96
C LYS A 151 6.08 7.71 -10.05
N MET A 152 5.46 8.29 -9.01
CA MET A 152 6.18 9.06 -8.01
C MET A 152 7.09 8.13 -7.22
N ALA A 153 6.56 7.01 -6.70
CA ALA A 153 7.35 5.98 -6.01
C ALA A 153 8.52 5.45 -6.87
N GLU A 154 8.28 5.18 -8.16
CA GLU A 154 9.31 4.72 -9.10
C GLU A 154 10.46 5.73 -9.28
N SER A 155 10.17 7.03 -9.16
CA SER A 155 11.20 8.08 -9.25
C SER A 155 12.20 8.07 -8.09
N TRP A 156 11.85 7.40 -6.98
CA TRP A 156 12.74 7.21 -5.83
C TRP A 156 13.38 5.83 -5.84
N SER A 157 12.61 4.79 -6.10
CA SER A 157 13.08 3.41 -6.01
C SER A 157 14.12 3.07 -7.05
N SER A 158 13.98 3.56 -8.29
CA SER A 158 14.95 3.25 -9.36
C SER A 158 16.33 3.84 -9.06
N PRO A 159 16.50 5.15 -8.79
CA PRO A 159 17.82 5.69 -8.47
C PRO A 159 18.41 5.12 -7.18
N PHE A 160 17.56 4.77 -6.21
CA PHE A 160 18.00 4.14 -4.98
C PHE A 160 18.57 2.73 -5.20
N LEU A 161 17.89 1.91 -6.01
CA LEU A 161 18.39 0.59 -6.41
C LEU A 161 19.65 0.71 -7.27
N ASP A 162 19.78 1.75 -8.09
CA ASP A 162 21.01 1.97 -8.85
C ASP A 162 22.19 2.31 -7.93
N ALA A 163 21.94 3.01 -6.82
CA ALA A 163 22.97 3.38 -5.83
C ALA A 163 23.34 2.23 -4.87
N PHE A 164 22.37 1.42 -4.46
CA PHE A 164 22.50 0.47 -3.35
C PHE A 164 22.15 -0.98 -3.71
N GLY A 165 21.72 -1.25 -4.94
CA GLY A 165 21.32 -2.60 -5.38
C GLY A 165 22.46 -3.60 -5.52
N ALA A 166 23.71 -3.20 -5.33
CA ALA A 166 24.80 -4.16 -5.18
C ALA A 166 24.78 -4.83 -3.78
N ASP A 167 24.24 -4.14 -2.77
CA ASP A 167 24.30 -4.57 -1.38
C ASP A 167 23.13 -5.50 -1.04
N LYS A 168 23.42 -6.75 -0.70
CA LYS A 168 22.41 -7.76 -0.35
C LYS A 168 21.58 -7.41 0.89
N ASN A 169 22.03 -6.44 1.68
CA ASN A 169 21.39 -6.05 2.94
C ASN A 169 20.34 -4.96 2.77
N ILE A 170 20.09 -4.51 1.53
CA ILE A 170 19.18 -3.40 1.24
C ILE A 170 18.04 -3.90 0.37
N HIS A 171 16.82 -3.64 0.84
CA HIS A 171 15.60 -4.07 0.17
C HIS A 171 14.72 -2.86 -0.15
N VAL A 172 14.05 -2.90 -1.29
CA VAL A 172 13.10 -1.88 -1.71
C VAL A 172 11.73 -2.50 -1.87
N TYR A 173 10.76 -2.03 -1.08
CA TYR A 173 9.38 -2.48 -1.12
C TYR A 173 8.51 -1.41 -1.78
N GLU A 174 8.01 -1.72 -2.97
CA GLU A 174 7.00 -0.91 -3.66
C GLU A 174 5.62 -1.45 -3.30
N VAL A 175 4.96 -0.80 -2.34
CA VAL A 175 3.67 -1.22 -1.82
C VAL A 175 2.55 -0.48 -2.54
N SER A 176 1.74 -1.23 -3.29
CA SER A 176 0.52 -0.71 -3.93
C SER A 176 -0.72 -1.08 -3.12
N PHE A 177 -1.47 -0.08 -2.67
CA PHE A 177 -2.70 -0.29 -1.91
C PHE A 177 -3.89 -0.50 -2.84
N ILE A 178 -4.69 -1.51 -2.51
CA ILE A 178 -5.90 -1.88 -3.24
C ILE A 178 -7.06 -1.85 -2.26
N ASP A 179 -7.68 -0.67 -2.16
CA ASP A 179 -8.81 -0.40 -1.25
C ASP A 179 -10.15 -0.92 -1.80
N SER A 180 -10.13 -1.63 -2.94
CA SER A 180 -11.34 -2.20 -3.53
C SER A 180 -11.73 -3.50 -2.82
N TRP A 181 -12.90 -3.48 -2.17
CA TRP A 181 -13.47 -4.66 -1.52
C TRP A 181 -13.60 -5.85 -2.48
N LEU A 182 -13.97 -5.60 -3.74
CA LEU A 182 -14.14 -6.63 -4.76
C LEU A 182 -12.79 -7.22 -5.17
N LEU A 183 -11.74 -6.40 -5.29
CA LEU A 183 -10.40 -6.90 -5.62
C LEU A 183 -9.73 -7.60 -4.43
N SER A 184 -10.25 -7.39 -3.23
CA SER A 184 -9.74 -8.02 -2.00
C SER A 184 -10.30 -9.42 -1.77
N VAL A 185 -11.29 -9.88 -2.54
CA VAL A 185 -11.79 -11.27 -2.42
C VAL A 185 -10.74 -12.26 -2.94
N ASN A 186 -10.46 -13.31 -2.17
CA ASN A 186 -9.39 -14.28 -2.44
C ASN A 186 -9.29 -14.80 -3.90
N PRO A 187 -10.37 -15.21 -4.58
CA PRO A 187 -10.24 -15.69 -5.96
C PRO A 187 -9.82 -14.57 -6.93
N VAL A 188 -10.35 -13.35 -6.76
CA VAL A 188 -10.03 -12.20 -7.62
C VAL A 188 -8.63 -11.69 -7.32
N LYS A 189 -8.27 -11.60 -6.04
CA LYS A 189 -6.94 -11.25 -5.56
C LYS A 189 -5.85 -12.16 -6.13
N ARG A 190 -6.05 -13.48 -6.09
CA ARG A 190 -5.14 -14.46 -6.70
C ARG A 190 -5.04 -14.31 -8.21
N ALA A 191 -6.16 -14.06 -8.90
CA ALA A 191 -6.16 -13.82 -10.33
C ALA A 191 -5.42 -12.52 -10.68
N PHE A 192 -5.63 -11.46 -9.92
CA PHE A 192 -4.95 -10.18 -10.04
C PHE A 192 -3.44 -10.35 -9.88
N LEU A 193 -2.98 -10.97 -8.79
CA LEU A 193 -1.55 -11.19 -8.52
C LEU A 193 -0.85 -12.00 -9.62
N LYS A 194 -1.54 -12.97 -10.24
CA LYS A 194 -0.99 -13.73 -11.39
C LYS A 194 -0.78 -12.89 -12.65
N VAL A 195 -1.55 -11.81 -12.82
CA VAL A 195 -1.46 -10.91 -13.97
C VAL A 195 -0.42 -9.80 -13.73
N MET A 196 -0.15 -9.48 -12.47
CA MET A 196 0.81 -8.43 -12.12
C MET A 196 2.24 -8.83 -12.46
N ARG A 197 3.03 -7.82 -12.82
CA ARG A 197 4.43 -8.02 -13.17
C ARG A 197 5.24 -8.41 -11.94
N LYS A 198 6.03 -9.45 -12.10
CA LYS A 198 7.11 -9.79 -11.18
C LYS A 198 8.26 -8.80 -11.40
N SER A 199 8.96 -8.48 -10.32
CA SER A 199 10.20 -7.72 -10.43
C SER A 199 11.28 -8.61 -11.02
N ASN A 200 12.13 -8.03 -11.88
CA ASN A 200 13.31 -8.73 -12.40
C ASN A 200 14.55 -8.53 -11.51
N ASN A 201 14.45 -7.64 -10.50
CA ASN A 201 15.52 -7.35 -9.56
C ASN A 201 15.18 -8.03 -8.20
N PRO A 202 16.07 -8.88 -7.64
CA PRO A 202 15.82 -9.60 -6.40
C PRO A 202 15.64 -8.71 -5.16
N GLN A 203 16.19 -7.49 -5.14
CA GLN A 203 16.03 -6.55 -4.03
C GLN A 203 14.80 -5.65 -4.18
N ARG A 204 14.17 -5.64 -5.36
CA ARG A 204 12.97 -4.85 -5.62
C ARG A 204 11.74 -5.75 -5.46
N HIS A 205 11.00 -5.53 -4.39
CA HIS A 205 9.80 -6.26 -4.03
C HIS A 205 8.57 -5.45 -4.39
N VAL A 206 7.87 -5.84 -5.46
CA VAL A 206 6.59 -5.24 -5.84
C VAL A 206 5.48 -5.98 -5.11
N VAL A 207 4.87 -5.34 -4.11
CA VAL A 207 3.92 -5.97 -3.18
C VAL A 207 2.61 -5.20 -3.09
N TYR A 208 1.55 -5.89 -2.69
CA TYR A 208 0.19 -5.36 -2.72
C TYR A 208 -0.49 -5.48 -1.36
N ALA A 209 -1.01 -4.37 -0.85
CA ALA A 209 -1.80 -4.33 0.37
C ALA A 209 -3.28 -4.30 0.01
N PHE A 210 -4.01 -5.38 0.28
CA PHE A 210 -5.45 -5.48 -0.02
C PHE A 210 -6.29 -5.20 1.22
N GLY A 211 -7.41 -4.52 1.04
CA GLY A 211 -8.40 -4.30 2.10
C GLY A 211 -8.47 -2.85 2.56
N ASP A 212 -8.94 -2.65 3.79
CA ASP A 212 -9.11 -1.33 4.39
C ASP A 212 -7.87 -0.95 5.20
N HIS A 213 -7.24 0.15 4.80
CA HIS A 213 -6.01 0.66 5.39
C HIS A 213 -6.21 1.99 6.13
N TYR A 214 -7.45 2.34 6.48
CA TYR A 214 -7.77 3.59 7.18
C TYR A 214 -6.95 3.78 8.47
N ASP A 215 -6.87 2.77 9.33
CA ASP A 215 -6.12 2.87 10.60
C ASP A 215 -4.60 2.98 10.37
N PHE A 216 -4.08 2.27 9.36
CA PHE A 216 -2.68 2.36 8.95
C PHE A 216 -2.35 3.78 8.46
N ARG A 217 -3.20 4.34 7.59
CA ARG A 217 -3.05 5.71 7.07
C ARG A 217 -3.04 6.72 8.21
N LYS A 218 -3.94 6.59 9.19
CA LYS A 218 -4.04 7.49 10.33
C LYS A 218 -2.78 7.50 11.20
N LYS A 219 -2.18 6.32 11.44
CA LYS A 219 -0.93 6.20 12.22
C LYS A 219 0.24 6.93 11.55
N LEU A 220 0.32 6.89 10.22
CA LEU A 220 1.35 7.60 9.44
C LEU A 220 0.94 9.01 9.02
N GLN A 221 -0.21 9.51 9.47
CA GLN A 221 -0.77 10.81 9.06
C GLN A 221 -0.87 10.97 7.52
N ILE A 222 -1.16 9.86 6.83
CA ILE A 222 -1.37 9.83 5.38
C ILE A 222 -2.75 10.40 5.10
N VAL A 223 -2.76 11.62 4.57
CA VAL A 223 -3.99 12.37 4.31
C VAL A 223 -4.38 12.35 2.83
N ASN A 224 -3.41 12.51 1.93
CA ASN A 224 -3.66 12.63 0.51
C ASN A 224 -3.20 11.36 -0.23
N LEU A 225 -4.14 10.65 -0.84
CA LEU A 225 -3.90 9.35 -1.48
C LEU A 225 -3.33 9.45 -2.90
N LEU A 226 -3.29 10.66 -3.47
CA LEU A 226 -2.77 10.89 -4.81
C LEU A 226 -1.24 11.02 -4.85
N THR A 227 -0.62 11.20 -3.68
CA THR A 227 0.83 11.37 -3.51
C THR A 227 1.50 10.06 -3.10
N GLY A 228 2.72 9.83 -3.58
CA GLY A 228 3.56 8.72 -3.12
C GLY A 228 4.25 9.08 -1.80
N TYR A 229 4.31 8.13 -0.86
CA TYR A 229 4.99 8.31 0.44
C TYR A 229 6.18 7.36 0.51
N ILE A 230 7.34 7.89 0.85
CA ILE A 230 8.60 7.16 0.81
C ILE A 230 9.17 7.18 2.21
N TYR A 231 9.50 6.02 2.75
CA TYR A 231 10.06 5.87 4.08
C TYR A 231 11.33 5.02 4.02
N LEU A 232 12.41 5.54 4.60
CA LEU A 232 13.60 4.73 4.89
C LEU A 232 13.42 4.15 6.28
N ILE A 233 13.48 2.82 6.37
CA ILE A 233 13.26 2.07 7.59
C ILE A 233 14.58 1.39 7.99
N ASP A 234 14.97 1.51 9.26
CA ASP A 234 16.12 0.77 9.80
C ASP A 234 15.79 -0.70 10.10
N ARG A 235 16.82 -1.47 10.44
CA ARG A 235 16.71 -2.87 10.88
C ARG A 235 15.71 -3.08 12.03
N GLN A 236 15.48 -2.08 12.88
CA GLN A 236 14.55 -2.15 14.01
C GLN A 236 13.10 -1.80 13.61
N GLY A 237 12.86 -1.48 12.33
CA GLY A 237 11.53 -1.14 11.83
C GLY A 237 11.12 0.30 12.13
N ARG A 238 12.06 1.19 12.44
CA ARG A 238 11.81 2.62 12.71
C ARG A 238 12.03 3.45 11.45
N ILE A 239 11.22 4.48 11.27
CA ILE A 239 11.32 5.43 10.16
C ILE A 239 12.48 6.39 10.47
N ARG A 240 13.52 6.33 9.64
CA ARG A 240 14.73 7.15 9.76
C ARG A 240 14.80 8.28 8.75
N TRP A 241 13.99 8.23 7.71
CA TRP A 241 13.88 9.29 6.72
C TRP A 241 12.52 9.18 6.01
N GLN A 242 11.98 10.31 5.56
CA GLN A 242 10.70 10.36 4.84
C GLN A 242 10.72 11.34 3.66
N GLY A 243 10.02 10.98 2.60
CA GLY A 243 9.86 11.77 1.38
C GLY A 243 8.45 11.67 0.81
N PHE A 244 8.06 12.66 0.01
CA PHE A 244 6.71 12.78 -0.50
C PHE A 244 6.70 13.22 -1.97
N GLY A 245 5.79 12.66 -2.75
CA GLY A 245 5.61 13.03 -4.16
C GLY A 245 6.74 12.54 -5.05
N SER A 246 7.01 13.25 -6.15
CA SER A 246 8.11 12.91 -7.06
C SER A 246 9.46 13.37 -6.50
N ALA A 247 10.50 12.55 -6.72
CA ALA A 247 11.85 12.83 -6.26
C ALA A 247 12.44 14.08 -6.94
N THR A 248 13.09 14.94 -6.15
CA THR A 248 14.05 15.92 -6.68
C THR A 248 15.48 15.48 -6.43
N GLN A 249 16.42 16.01 -7.21
CA GLN A 249 17.83 15.64 -7.10
C GLN A 249 18.39 15.86 -5.70
N GLU A 250 18.03 16.98 -5.05
CA GLU A 250 18.47 17.29 -3.68
C GLU A 250 17.96 16.26 -2.66
N GLU A 251 16.72 15.80 -2.82
CA GLU A 251 16.13 14.82 -1.90
C GLU A 251 16.71 13.42 -2.13
N LEU A 252 17.04 13.07 -3.37
CA LEU A 252 17.75 11.83 -3.67
C LEU A 252 19.14 11.82 -3.02
N LEU A 253 19.87 12.94 -3.09
CA LEU A 253 21.15 13.07 -2.41
C LEU A 253 21.02 12.95 -0.89
N SER A 254 19.98 13.57 -0.30
CA SER A 254 19.69 13.45 1.13
C SER A 254 19.34 12.01 1.52
N LEU A 255 18.54 11.33 0.71
CA LEU A 255 18.18 9.92 0.92
C LEU A 255 19.43 9.03 0.88
N THR A 256 20.25 9.16 -0.16
CA THR A 256 21.49 8.40 -0.30
C THR A 256 22.44 8.64 0.86
N ALA A 257 22.67 9.90 1.24
CA ALA A 257 23.52 10.23 2.37
C ALA A 257 22.99 9.65 3.69
N SER A 258 21.67 9.73 3.91
CA SER A 258 21.03 9.17 5.11
C SER A 258 21.14 7.64 5.16
N THR A 259 21.01 6.97 4.01
CA THR A 259 21.20 5.53 3.91
C THR A 259 22.63 5.12 4.16
N SER A 260 23.63 5.82 3.59
CA SER A 260 25.04 5.55 3.89
C SER A 260 25.33 5.64 5.39
N ILE A 261 24.80 6.65 6.09
CA ILE A 261 24.95 6.77 7.54
C ILE A 261 24.36 5.57 8.29
N LEU A 262 23.22 5.02 7.84
CA LEU A 262 22.61 3.83 8.46
C LEU A 262 23.43 2.56 8.23
N LEU A 263 24.12 2.47 7.09
CA LEU A 263 24.96 1.32 6.74
C LEU A 263 26.32 1.39 7.43
N ASP A 264 26.90 2.59 7.54
CA ASP A 264 28.22 2.84 8.14
C ASP A 264 28.18 2.85 9.67
N GLY A 265 27.04 3.13 10.29
CA GLY A 265 26.85 3.18 11.75
C GLY A 265 26.88 1.83 12.47
N LYS A 266 27.56 0.84 11.90
CA LYS A 266 27.71 -0.54 12.41
C LYS A 266 29.07 -0.81 13.02
#